data_AF-A0A109W2Z5-F1
#
_entry.id   AF-A0A109W2Z5-F1
#
_cell.length_a   1.000
_cell.length_b   1.000
_cell.length_c   1.000
_cell.angle_alpha   90.00
_cell.angle_beta   90.00
_cell.angle_gamma   90.00
#
_symmetry.space_group_name_H-M   'P 1'
#
loop_
_entity.id
_entity.type
_entity.pdbx_description
1 polymer ?
#
loop_
_entity_poly.entity_id
_entity_poly.type
_entity_poly.pdbx_seq_one_letter_code
_entity_poly.pdbx_strand_id
1 'polypeptide(L)'
;MEGLASRHQRIRPYTPHHNGKAERNNRIMAEECLYTRELTSQTQRRKAIAVVNTHDNYYRPHPACRDQSPATRVPTTINNLTIPYI
;
A
#
# COMPACT_ATOMS: atom_id res chain seq x y z
N MET A 1 -14.21 7.72 -23.88
CA MET A 1 -12.98 7.21 -23.24
C MET A 1 -12.23 8.41 -22.69
N GLU A 2 -12.61 8.91 -21.53
CA GLU A 2 -11.92 10.06 -20.92
C GLU A 2 -10.64 9.55 -20.26
N GLY A 3 -9.48 9.97 -20.76
CA GLY A 3 -8.20 9.66 -20.14
C GLY A 3 -8.09 10.40 -18.81
N LEU A 4 -7.74 9.69 -17.74
CA LEU A 4 -7.40 10.31 -16.45
C LEU A 4 -6.27 11.32 -16.68
N ALA A 5 -6.58 12.61 -16.60
CA ALA A 5 -5.63 13.70 -16.76
C ALA A 5 -4.68 13.78 -15.55
N SER A 6 -3.77 12.81 -15.42
CA SER A 6 -2.76 12.79 -14.36
C SER A 6 -1.48 13.47 -14.85
N ARG A 7 -1.00 14.47 -14.10
CA ARG A 7 0.25 15.18 -14.39
C ARG A 7 1.42 14.47 -13.72
N HIS A 8 2.45 14.13 -14.47
CA HIS A 8 3.71 13.64 -13.90
C HIS A 8 4.37 14.74 -13.06
N GLN A 9 4.58 14.47 -11.78
CA GLN A 9 5.33 15.33 -10.87
C GLN A 9 6.67 14.68 -10.53
N ARG A 10 7.75 15.47 -10.55
CA ARG A 10 9.09 15.05 -10.13
C ARG A 10 9.47 15.78 -8.85
N ILE A 11 10.20 15.09 -7.99
CA ILE A 11 10.84 15.68 -6.81
C ILE A 11 12.22 16.22 -7.18
N ARG A 12 12.73 17.21 -6.43
CA ARG A 12 14.10 17.70 -6.59
C ARG A 12 15.09 16.56 -6.29
N PRO A 13 16.23 16.46 -6.97
CA PRO A 13 17.29 15.53 -6.58
C PRO A 13 17.71 15.75 -5.12
N TYR A 14 18.03 14.66 -4.42
CA TYR A 14 18.50 14.66 -3.02
C TYR A 14 17.49 15.21 -1.99
N THR A 15 16.19 15.15 -2.27
CA THR A 15 15.12 15.48 -1.29
C THR A 15 14.28 14.26 -0.90
N PRO A 16 14.85 13.28 -0.16
CA PRO A 16 14.19 12.02 0.17
C PRO A 16 12.95 12.18 1.07
N HIS A 17 12.83 13.29 1.80
CA HIS A 17 11.67 13.54 2.67
C HIS A 17 10.33 13.55 1.92
N HIS A 18 10.32 13.86 0.61
CA HIS A 18 9.11 13.74 -0.22
C HIS A 18 8.73 12.29 -0.53
N ASN A 19 9.67 11.36 -0.42
CA ASN A 19 9.50 9.95 -0.73
C ASN A 19 9.06 9.13 0.50
N GLY A 20 8.94 9.75 1.67
CA GLY A 20 8.72 9.04 2.94
C GLY A 20 7.50 8.11 2.94
N LYS A 21 6.43 8.44 2.22
CA LYS A 21 5.26 7.55 2.08
C LYS A 21 5.59 6.29 1.27
N ALA A 22 6.29 6.43 0.15
CA ALA A 22 6.69 5.29 -0.67
C ALA A 22 7.75 4.43 0.05
N GLU A 23 8.71 5.07 0.72
CA GLU A 23 9.72 4.37 1.53
C GLU A 23 9.10 3.58 2.67
N ARG A 24 8.15 4.18 3.41
CA ARG A 24 7.40 3.47 4.45
C ARG A 24 6.62 2.29 3.88
N ASN A 25 5.92 2.48 2.76
CA ASN A 25 5.18 1.39 2.11
C ASN A 25 6.14 0.25 1.71
N ASN A 26 7.29 0.55 1.10
CA ASN A 26 8.29 -0.45 0.72
C ASN A 26 8.84 -1.21 1.93
N ARG A 27 9.07 -0.51 3.05
CA ARG A 27 9.52 -1.12 4.30
C ARG A 27 8.49 -2.09 4.87
N ILE A 28 7.22 -1.68 4.96
CA ILE A 28 6.13 -2.55 5.44
C ILE A 28 6.02 -3.80 4.57
N MET A 29 6.08 -3.66 3.25
CA MET A 29 6.05 -4.82 2.35
C MET A 29 7.24 -5.75 2.55
N ALA A 30 8.43 -5.23 2.81
CA ALA A 30 9.59 -6.07 3.09
C ALA A 30 9.45 -6.80 4.44
N GLU A 31 9.13 -6.06 5.51
CA GLU A 31 9.04 -6.58 6.87
C GLU A 31 7.88 -7.56 7.06
N GLU A 32 6.68 -7.23 6.58
CA GLU A 32 5.48 -8.02 6.84
C GLU A 32 5.20 -9.13 5.82
N CYS A 33 5.81 -9.06 4.63
CA CYS A 33 5.62 -10.08 3.59
C CYS A 33 6.90 -10.87 3.30
N LEU A 34 8.02 -10.19 3.01
CA LEU A 34 9.20 -10.84 2.46
C LEU A 34 10.09 -11.48 3.51
N TYR A 35 10.18 -10.87 4.69
CA TYR A 35 11.04 -11.37 5.78
C TYR A 35 10.33 -12.34 6.73
N THR A 36 8.99 -12.31 6.77
CA THR A 36 8.17 -13.18 7.61
C THR A 36 7.82 -14.51 6.96
N ARG A 37 7.90 -14.63 5.63
CA ARG A 37 7.42 -15.81 4.90
C ARG A 37 8.37 -16.18 3.77
N GLU A 38 8.67 -17.47 3.65
CA GLU A 38 9.32 -17.99 2.45
C GLU A 38 8.30 -18.04 1.30
N LEU A 39 8.64 -17.37 0.19
CA LEU A 39 7.82 -17.27 -1.01
C LEU A 39 8.55 -17.95 -2.15
N THR A 40 8.04 -19.10 -2.62
CA THR A 40 8.72 -19.95 -3.61
C THR A 40 8.33 -19.65 -5.05
N SER A 41 7.30 -18.81 -5.25
CA SER A 41 6.79 -18.44 -6.58
C SER A 41 6.38 -16.97 -6.64
N GLN A 42 6.52 -16.38 -7.82
CA GLN A 42 6.06 -15.01 -8.09
C GLN A 42 4.55 -14.85 -7.86
N THR A 43 3.76 -15.89 -8.15
CA THR A 43 2.30 -15.89 -7.90
C THR A 43 2.01 -15.82 -6.40
N GLN A 44 2.73 -16.60 -5.59
CA GLN A 44 2.60 -16.57 -4.14
C GLN A 44 2.99 -15.20 -3.58
N ARG A 45 4.08 -14.62 -4.10
CA ARG A 45 4.53 -13.27 -3.72
C ARG A 45 3.51 -12.19 -4.04
N ARG A 46 2.88 -12.21 -5.22
CA ARG A 46 1.82 -11.24 -5.57
C ARG A 46 0.62 -11.35 -4.63
N LYS A 47 0.17 -12.58 -4.32
CA LYS A 47 -0.94 -12.82 -3.40
C LYS A 47 -0.60 -12.32 -1.98
N ALA A 48 0.59 -12.63 -1.48
CA ALA A 48 1.02 -12.19 -0.16
C ALA A 48 1.13 -10.66 -0.05
N ILE A 49 1.67 -9.99 -1.08
CA ILE A 49 1.72 -8.52 -1.14
C ILE A 49 0.30 -7.92 -1.15
N ALA A 50 -0.63 -8.50 -1.93
CA ALA A 50 -2.00 -8.03 -1.96
C ALA A 50 -2.67 -8.11 -0.57
N VAL A 51 -2.46 -9.20 0.15
CA VAL A 51 -2.96 -9.39 1.52
C VAL A 51 -2.42 -8.31 2.46
N VAL A 52 -1.10 -8.12 2.50
CA VAL A 52 -0.47 -7.11 3.39
C VAL A 52 -0.95 -5.71 3.03
N ASN A 53 -1.07 -5.38 1.74
CA ASN A 53 -1.57 -4.09 1.29
C ASN A 53 -3.03 -3.85 1.67
N THR A 54 -3.90 -4.84 1.55
CA THR A 54 -5.30 -4.72 2.00
C THR A 54 -5.35 -4.56 3.53
N HIS A 55 -4.55 -5.34 4.26
CA HIS A 55 -4.49 -5.25 5.71
C HIS A 55 -4.04 -3.87 6.22
N ASP A 56 -2.92 -3.35 5.72
CA ASP A 56 -2.39 -2.04 6.14
C ASP A 56 -3.36 -0.89 5.83
N ASN A 57 -4.05 -0.92 4.68
CA ASN A 57 -4.94 0.17 4.28
C ASN A 57 -6.35 0.09 4.88
N TYR A 58 -6.92 -1.11 5.07
CA TYR A 58 -8.34 -1.27 5.42
C TYR A 58 -8.59 -1.82 6.81
N TYR A 59 -7.68 -2.62 7.36
CA TYR A 59 -7.92 -3.33 8.63
C TYR A 59 -7.03 -2.85 9.78
N ARG A 60 -5.80 -2.41 9.50
CA ARG A 60 -4.86 -1.97 10.53
C ARG A 60 -5.33 -0.64 11.13
N PRO A 61 -5.55 -0.56 12.46
CA PRO A 61 -5.82 0.72 13.12
C PRO A 61 -4.53 1.55 13.20
N HIS A 62 -4.61 2.84 12.86
CA HIS A 62 -3.49 3.76 12.97
C HIS A 62 -3.77 4.87 13.99
N PRO A 63 -2.84 5.16 14.92
CA PRO A 63 -2.98 6.27 15.87
C PRO A 63 -3.17 7.62 15.18
N ALA A 64 -2.44 7.84 14.07
CA ALA A 64 -2.58 9.04 13.24
C ALA A 64 -3.95 9.17 12.55
N CYS A 65 -4.75 8.10 12.55
CA CYS A 65 -6.10 8.03 12.02
C CYS A 65 -7.15 7.85 13.14
N ARG A 66 -6.85 8.27 14.38
CA ARG A 66 -7.74 8.11 15.55
C ARG A 66 -8.13 6.64 15.79
N ASP A 67 -7.15 5.75 15.68
CA ASP A 67 -7.30 4.29 15.80
C ASP A 67 -8.22 3.65 14.75
N GLN A 68 -8.50 4.37 13.66
CA GLN A 68 -9.18 3.83 12.49
C GLN A 68 -8.18 3.43 11.40
N SER A 69 -8.65 2.70 10.38
CA SER A 69 -7.81 2.35 9.25
C SER A 69 -7.58 3.54 8.31
N PRO A 70 -6.46 3.59 7.56
CA PRO A 70 -6.14 4.73 6.70
C PRO A 70 -7.21 4.98 5.64
N ALA A 71 -7.88 3.92 5.16
CA ALA A 71 -8.96 4.01 4.18
C ALA A 71 -10.14 4.87 4.68
N THR A 72 -10.41 4.99 5.98
CA THR A 72 -11.52 5.81 6.49
C THR A 72 -11.32 7.30 6.26
N ARG A 73 -10.08 7.74 5.98
CA ARG A 73 -9.76 9.14 5.68
C ARG A 73 -10.00 9.54 4.23
N VAL A 74 -10.30 8.58 3.35
CA VAL A 74 -10.50 8.83 1.92
C VAL A 74 -12.01 8.87 1.65
N PRO A 75 -12.55 9.94 1.02
CA PRO A 75 -13.99 10.11 0.82
C PRO A 75 -14.60 9.08 -0.16
N THR A 76 -13.78 8.47 -1.00
CA THR A 76 -14.19 7.42 -1.94
C THR A 76 -13.44 6.14 -1.61
N THR A 77 -14.17 5.09 -1.24
CA THR A 77 -13.61 3.74 -1.09
C THR A 77 -13.29 3.18 -2.47
N ILE A 78 -12.10 3.50 -3.00
CA ILE A 78 -11.63 2.93 -4.26
C ILE A 78 -11.00 1.57 -3.93
N ASN A 79 -11.78 0.49 -4.00
CA ASN A 79 -11.24 -0.85 -3.85
C ASN A 79 -11.28 -1.58 -5.20
N ASN A 80 -10.34 -1.27 -6.08
CA ASN A 80 -10.11 -2.04 -7.31
C ASN A 80 -9.41 -3.39 -7.01
N LEU A 81 -9.14 -3.67 -5.74
CA LEU A 81 -8.53 -4.89 -5.26
C LEU A 81 -9.66 -5.87 -4.90
N THR A 82 -9.84 -6.90 -5.72
CA THR A 82 -10.61 -8.08 -5.34
C THR A 82 -10.04 -8.59 -4.02
N ILE A 83 -10.87 -8.67 -2.97
CA ILE A 83 -10.48 -9.23 -1.67
C ILE A 83 -9.96 -10.66 -1.93
N PRO A 84 -8.67 -10.98 -1.68
CA PRO A 84 -8.11 -12.28 -2.05
C PRO A 84 -8.45 -13.39 -1.02
N TYR A 85 -9.58 -13.28 -0.33
CA TYR A 85 -10.05 -14.28 0.64
C TYR A 85 -11.46 -14.74 0.29
N ILE A 86 -11.56 -15.53 -0.78
CA ILE A 86 -12.44 -16.71 -0.92
C ILE A 86 -11.64 -17.74 -1.73
#